data_AF-A0A942HNN4-F1
#
_entry.id   AF-A0A942HNN4-F1
#
_cell.length_a   1.000
_cell.length_b   1.000
_cell.length_c   1.000
_cell.angle_alpha   90.00
_cell.angle_beta   90.00
_cell.angle_gamma   90.00
#
_symmetry.space_group_name_H-M   'P 1'
#
loop_
_entity.id
_entity.type
_entity.pdbx_description
1 polymer ?
#
loop_
_entity_poly.entity_id
_entity_poly.type
_entity_poly.pdbx_seq_one_letter_code
_entity_poly.pdbx_strand_id
1 'polypeptide(L)'
;MTMTRTEKMVATALAFCAAVALAAAFAAQAGAATYGNGFKVAKFKIEIEGTQNTTWHRNVEASDECGTSDHSFGREKLSFRTTKPIYITATHMPGEFNPQMFGSRQLGIPTTARVQRSFTPSIVPPALACEENGGGATATPPDCGTRTVRPWKLNLQYATDRKNALLLSSGDTDREPYVNCPGSSLSSFPWLIVEGSGHKGKYIAAEVSQDELFDPKFQKWIAIGHGSAKESSSTWWSQTEITYSVSFTRLKK
;
A
#
# COMPACT_ATOMS: atom_id res chain seq x y z
N MET A 1 11.53 -33.04 -42.31
CA MET A 1 12.42 -33.67 -41.31
C MET A 1 11.58 -34.62 -40.48
N THR A 2 11.70 -35.92 -40.75
CA THR A 2 10.97 -36.99 -40.06
C THR A 2 11.80 -37.48 -38.88
N MET A 3 11.34 -37.19 -37.66
CA MET A 3 11.94 -37.69 -36.41
C MET A 3 11.94 -39.21 -36.36
N THR A 4 13.05 -39.79 -35.90
CA THR A 4 13.26 -41.23 -35.81
C THR A 4 12.59 -41.82 -34.55
N ARG A 5 12.28 -43.13 -34.57
CA ARG A 5 11.55 -43.84 -33.51
C ARG A 5 12.20 -43.71 -32.12
N THR A 6 13.51 -43.53 -32.07
CA THR A 6 14.31 -43.38 -30.85
C THR A 6 14.13 -42.02 -30.18
N GLU A 7 13.88 -40.97 -30.96
CA GLU A 7 13.66 -39.60 -30.47
C GLU A 7 12.28 -39.45 -29.79
N LYS A 8 11.29 -40.24 -30.26
CA LYS A 8 9.95 -40.28 -29.64
C LYS A 8 9.95 -40.94 -28.26
N MET A 9 10.78 -41.96 -28.04
CA MET A 9 10.84 -42.65 -26.73
C MET A 9 11.47 -41.78 -25.63
N VAL A 10 12.49 -40.97 -25.96
CA VAL A 10 13.12 -40.04 -25.00
C VAL A 10 12.18 -38.89 -24.62
N ALA A 11 11.38 -38.40 -25.57
CA ALA A 11 10.39 -37.35 -25.32
C ALA A 11 9.24 -37.82 -24.38
N THR A 12 8.80 -39.08 -24.49
CA THR A 12 7.79 -39.64 -23.57
C THR A 12 8.34 -39.97 -22.17
N ALA A 13 9.63 -40.30 -22.04
CA ALA A 13 10.24 -40.56 -20.73
C ALA A 13 10.42 -39.27 -19.89
N LEU A 14 10.71 -38.14 -20.55
CA LEU A 14 10.83 -36.83 -19.88
C LEU A 14 9.47 -36.23 -19.47
N ALA A 15 8.39 -36.55 -20.18
CA ALA A 15 7.04 -36.11 -19.83
C ALA A 15 6.48 -36.81 -18.56
N PHE A 16 6.89 -38.06 -18.29
CA PHE A 16 6.42 -38.81 -17.11
C PHE A 16 7.15 -38.42 -15.81
N CYS A 17 8.40 -37.95 -15.87
CA CYS A 17 9.09 -37.44 -14.68
C CYS A 17 8.59 -36.07 -14.20
N ALA A 18 8.00 -35.25 -15.08
CA ALA A 18 7.41 -33.97 -14.71
C ALA A 18 6.05 -34.13 -13.97
N ALA A 19 5.31 -35.21 -14.24
CA ALA A 19 4.01 -35.44 -13.61
C ALA A 19 4.11 -35.98 -12.17
N VAL A 20 5.13 -36.78 -11.85
CA VAL A 20 5.31 -37.34 -10.50
C VAL A 20 5.89 -36.31 -9.51
N ALA A 21 6.65 -35.33 -9.99
CA ALA A 21 7.15 -34.23 -9.16
C ALA A 21 6.06 -33.21 -8.78
N LEU A 22 4.98 -33.09 -9.58
CA LEU A 22 3.84 -32.21 -9.29
C LEU A 22 2.84 -32.84 -8.30
N ALA A 23 2.75 -34.17 -8.21
CA ALA A 23 1.86 -34.84 -7.26
C ALA A 23 2.42 -34.89 -5.81
N ALA A 24 3.74 -34.92 -5.64
CA ALA A 24 4.37 -34.96 -4.31
C ALA A 24 4.44 -33.58 -3.62
N ALA A 25 4.22 -32.47 -4.34
CA ALA A 25 4.27 -31.13 -3.77
C ALA A 25 3.01 -30.75 -2.94
N PHE A 26 1.90 -31.48 -3.09
CA PHE A 26 0.62 -31.23 -2.43
C PHE A 26 0.37 -32.03 -1.14
N ALA A 27 1.25 -32.96 -0.77
CA ALA A 27 1.03 -33.83 0.41
C ALA A 27 1.91 -33.51 1.63
N ALA A 28 2.78 -32.49 1.56
CA ALA A 28 3.48 -32.02 2.75
C ALA A 28 2.60 -31.00 3.49
N GLN A 29 1.83 -31.47 4.47
CA GLN A 29 1.11 -30.62 5.42
C GLN A 29 2.09 -29.65 6.08
N ALA A 30 2.09 -28.39 5.66
CA ALA A 30 2.79 -27.34 6.38
C ALA A 30 2.01 -27.05 7.67
N GLY A 31 2.27 -27.84 8.71
CA GLY A 31 1.58 -27.76 9.99
C GLY A 31 1.91 -26.48 10.74
N ALA A 32 0.89 -25.67 11.04
CA ALA A 32 0.97 -24.73 12.17
C ALA A 32 1.39 -25.52 13.42
N ALA A 33 2.35 -25.01 14.21
CA ALA A 33 2.60 -25.60 15.52
C ALA A 33 1.44 -25.19 16.43
N THR A 34 0.57 -26.14 16.77
CA THR A 34 -0.31 -26.04 17.92
C THR A 34 0.47 -26.55 19.13
N TYR A 35 0.82 -25.66 20.05
CA TYR A 35 1.35 -26.07 21.33
C TYR A 35 0.17 -26.51 22.21
N GLY A 36 0.34 -27.55 23.04
CA GLY A 36 -0.75 -28.15 23.84
C GLY A 36 -1.45 -27.21 24.83
N ASN A 37 -1.02 -25.94 24.90
CA ASN A 37 -1.59 -24.85 25.68
C ASN A 37 -2.47 -23.88 24.85
N GLY A 38 -2.84 -24.24 23.60
CA GLY A 38 -3.73 -23.42 22.75
C GLY A 38 -3.03 -22.33 21.93
N PHE A 39 -1.70 -22.23 22.01
CA PHE A 39 -0.93 -21.33 21.15
C PHE A 39 -0.91 -21.87 19.71
N LYS A 40 -1.14 -20.98 18.75
CA LYS A 40 -0.98 -21.30 17.31
C LYS A 40 0.12 -20.42 16.73
N VAL A 41 1.07 -21.04 16.03
CA VAL A 41 2.15 -20.34 15.34
C VAL A 41 2.21 -20.74 13.87
N ALA A 42 2.27 -19.75 13.00
CA ALA A 42 2.42 -19.91 11.57
C ALA A 42 3.46 -18.92 11.02
N LYS A 43 4.28 -19.37 10.07
CA LYS A 43 5.29 -18.53 9.41
C LYS A 43 4.89 -18.31 7.96
N PHE A 44 5.05 -17.09 7.49
CA PHE A 44 4.66 -16.69 6.13
C PHE A 44 5.77 -15.93 5.44
N LYS A 45 5.87 -16.15 4.13
CA LYS A 45 6.41 -15.21 3.18
C LYS A 45 5.28 -14.24 2.78
N ILE A 46 5.53 -12.95 2.90
CA ILE A 46 4.60 -11.86 2.56
C ILE A 46 5.12 -11.03 1.40
N GLU A 47 4.21 -10.68 0.49
CA GLU A 47 4.38 -9.70 -0.57
C GLU A 47 3.22 -8.70 -0.48
N ILE A 48 3.53 -7.40 -0.57
CA ILE A 48 2.53 -6.32 -0.53
C ILE A 48 2.66 -5.52 -1.81
N GLU A 49 1.54 -5.14 -2.38
CA GLU A 49 1.46 -4.20 -3.49
C GLU A 49 0.17 -3.37 -3.40
N GLY A 50 0.17 -2.18 -3.97
CA GLY A 50 -1.03 -1.34 -3.98
C GLY A 50 -0.87 -0.05 -4.75
N THR A 51 -1.99 0.63 -4.90
CA THR A 51 -2.11 1.93 -5.55
C THR A 51 -3.02 2.85 -4.74
N GLN A 52 -2.63 4.11 -4.61
CA GLN A 52 -3.44 5.19 -4.07
C GLN A 52 -3.52 6.32 -5.10
N ASN A 53 -4.73 6.76 -5.42
CA ASN A 53 -4.97 7.86 -6.35
C ASN A 53 -5.66 8.98 -5.60
N THR A 54 -5.06 10.17 -5.62
CA THR A 54 -5.55 11.37 -4.95
C THR A 54 -5.80 12.44 -6.01
N THR A 55 -6.96 13.09 -5.95
CA THR A 55 -7.27 14.32 -6.70
C THR A 55 -7.67 15.39 -5.72
N TRP A 56 -7.18 16.62 -5.90
CA TRP A 56 -7.59 17.74 -5.08
C TRP A 56 -7.76 19.01 -5.91
N HIS A 57 -8.60 19.89 -5.40
CA HIS A 57 -8.87 21.19 -5.97
C HIS A 57 -8.87 22.22 -4.85
N ARG A 58 -8.27 23.38 -5.13
CA ARG A 58 -8.40 24.57 -4.31
C ARG A 58 -9.31 25.55 -5.02
N ASN A 59 -10.19 26.19 -4.28
CA ASN A 59 -11.12 27.17 -4.81
C ASN A 59 -11.24 28.31 -3.80
N VAL A 60 -10.39 29.32 -3.95
CA VAL A 60 -10.38 30.52 -3.12
C VAL A 60 -10.72 31.68 -4.02
N GLU A 61 -11.75 32.45 -3.67
CA GLU A 61 -11.99 33.75 -4.28
C GLU A 61 -11.29 34.83 -3.46
N ALA A 62 -10.77 35.84 -4.15
CA ALA A 62 -10.27 37.05 -3.50
C ALA A 62 -11.39 37.68 -2.66
N SER A 63 -11.08 38.05 -1.41
CA SER A 63 -12.01 38.76 -0.52
C SER A 63 -12.19 40.24 -0.87
N ASP A 64 -11.23 40.80 -1.61
CA ASP A 64 -11.13 42.20 -1.97
C ASP A 64 -10.32 42.36 -3.26
N GLU A 65 -10.24 43.60 -3.75
CA GLU A 65 -9.57 43.97 -5.01
C GLU A 65 -8.04 43.76 -4.98
N CYS A 66 -7.47 43.56 -3.79
CA CYS A 66 -6.05 43.28 -3.56
C CYS A 66 -5.74 41.79 -3.36
N GLY A 67 -6.77 40.96 -3.21
CA GLY A 67 -6.62 39.52 -3.05
C GLY A 67 -6.32 38.80 -4.38
N THR A 68 -5.83 37.56 -4.25
CA THR A 68 -5.67 36.64 -5.39
C THR A 68 -6.70 35.53 -5.27
N SER A 69 -7.35 35.21 -6.39
CA SER A 69 -8.15 33.98 -6.47
C SER A 69 -7.25 32.81 -6.84
N ASP A 70 -7.55 31.62 -6.28
CA ASP A 70 -6.80 30.39 -6.51
C ASP A 70 -7.77 29.23 -6.81
N HIS A 71 -7.77 28.80 -8.07
CA HIS A 71 -8.56 27.68 -8.59
C HIS A 71 -7.68 26.48 -8.95
N SER A 72 -6.54 26.34 -8.26
CA SER A 72 -5.53 25.34 -8.64
C SER A 72 -6.02 23.92 -8.44
N PHE A 73 -5.49 23.02 -9.26
CA PHE A 73 -5.86 21.63 -9.29
C PHE A 73 -4.64 20.72 -9.22
N GLY A 74 -4.77 19.56 -8.60
CA GLY A 74 -3.70 18.57 -8.58
C GLY A 74 -4.15 17.12 -8.51
N ARG A 75 -3.23 16.24 -8.91
CA ARG A 75 -3.39 14.79 -8.89
C ARG A 75 -2.11 14.14 -8.37
N GLU A 76 -2.29 13.05 -7.65
CA GLU A 76 -1.21 12.17 -7.25
C GLU A 76 -1.62 10.72 -7.46
N LYS A 77 -0.72 9.93 -8.05
CA LYS A 77 -0.79 8.47 -8.09
C LYS A 77 0.43 7.91 -7.39
N LEU A 78 0.18 7.23 -6.28
CA LEU A 78 1.15 6.43 -5.55
C LEU A 78 0.97 4.98 -5.94
N SER A 79 2.05 4.31 -6.34
CA SER A 79 2.09 2.86 -6.55
C SER A 79 3.21 2.29 -5.70
N PHE A 80 2.95 1.24 -4.94
CA PHE A 80 3.93 0.67 -4.02
C PHE A 80 3.97 -0.84 -4.09
N ARG A 81 5.14 -1.40 -3.77
CA ARG A 81 5.33 -2.84 -3.64
C ARG A 81 6.53 -3.21 -2.77
N THR A 82 6.49 -4.38 -2.14
CA THR A 82 7.63 -4.97 -1.43
C THR A 82 8.83 -5.11 -2.35
N THR A 83 10.01 -4.74 -1.85
CA THR A 83 11.27 -4.84 -2.62
C THR A 83 11.82 -6.24 -2.72
N LYS A 84 11.58 -7.03 -1.68
CA LYS A 84 11.88 -8.45 -1.54
C LYS A 84 10.77 -9.06 -0.68
N PRO A 85 10.54 -10.37 -0.77
CA PRO A 85 9.64 -11.04 0.15
C PRO A 85 10.05 -10.86 1.61
N ILE A 86 9.07 -10.74 2.48
CA ILE A 86 9.27 -10.51 3.92
C ILE A 86 8.79 -11.73 4.68
N TYR A 87 9.54 -12.12 5.69
CA TYR A 87 9.19 -13.27 6.51
C TYR A 87 8.58 -12.77 7.81
N ILE A 88 7.34 -13.19 8.07
CA ILE A 88 6.65 -12.90 9.32
C ILE A 88 6.29 -14.18 10.07
N THR A 89 6.19 -14.06 11.38
CA THR A 89 5.57 -15.07 12.23
C THR A 89 4.27 -14.51 12.77
N ALA A 90 3.16 -15.18 12.49
CA ALA A 90 1.89 -14.91 13.15
C ALA A 90 1.76 -15.82 14.37
N THR A 91 1.45 -15.24 15.52
CA THR A 91 1.26 -15.95 16.79
C THR A 91 -0.10 -15.61 17.36
N HIS A 92 -0.92 -16.63 17.59
CA HIS A 92 -2.17 -16.51 18.32
C HIS A 92 -1.98 -17.06 19.73
N MET A 93 -2.24 -16.21 20.72
CA MET A 93 -2.15 -16.55 22.14
C MET A 93 -3.57 -16.70 22.71
N PRO A 94 -3.83 -17.69 23.57
CA PRO A 94 -5.13 -17.80 24.25
C PRO A 94 -5.48 -16.53 25.01
N GLY A 95 -6.71 -16.04 24.84
CA GLY A 95 -7.19 -14.81 25.48
C GLY A 95 -6.95 -13.52 24.68
N GLU A 96 -6.11 -13.56 23.63
CA GLU A 96 -5.92 -12.42 22.74
C GLU A 96 -7.04 -12.33 21.68
N PHE A 97 -7.44 -11.10 21.35
CA PHE A 97 -8.51 -10.84 20.38
C PHE A 97 -8.05 -11.06 18.92
N ASN A 98 -6.81 -10.68 18.62
CA ASN A 98 -6.19 -10.83 17.31
C ASN A 98 -4.76 -11.41 17.46
N PRO A 99 -4.26 -12.15 16.46
CA PRO A 99 -2.90 -12.65 16.48
C PRO A 99 -1.90 -11.50 16.30
N GLN A 100 -0.73 -11.67 16.91
CA GLN A 100 0.37 -10.74 16.77
C GLN A 100 1.26 -11.17 15.59
N MET A 101 1.71 -10.21 14.79
CA MET A 101 2.61 -10.44 13.67
C MET A 101 3.99 -9.87 13.98
N PHE A 102 5.00 -10.74 13.95
CA PHE A 102 6.38 -10.38 14.21
C PHE A 102 7.21 -10.53 12.94
N GLY A 103 7.79 -9.41 12.48
CA GLY A 103 8.82 -9.42 11.45
C GLY A 103 10.15 -9.90 12.01
N SER A 104 10.99 -10.51 11.18
CA SER A 104 12.22 -11.16 11.64
C SER A 104 13.28 -10.20 12.20
N ARG A 105 13.32 -8.91 11.79
CA ARG A 105 14.37 -7.93 12.18
C ARG A 105 14.02 -6.42 12.10
N GLN A 106 12.89 -6.00 11.52
CA GLN A 106 12.59 -4.58 11.30
C GLN A 106 11.15 -4.24 11.71
N LEU A 107 10.99 -3.08 12.36
CA LEU A 107 9.71 -2.50 12.75
C LEU A 107 8.83 -2.05 11.56
N GLY A 108 9.33 -2.12 10.31
CA GLY A 108 8.59 -1.74 9.11
C GLY A 108 9.02 -2.52 7.86
N ILE A 109 8.05 -2.78 7.00
CA ILE A 109 8.11 -3.52 5.73
C ILE A 109 8.72 -2.63 4.64
N PRO A 110 9.92 -2.95 4.10
CA PRO A 110 10.56 -2.12 3.08
C PRO A 110 9.92 -2.29 1.70
N THR A 111 9.28 -1.22 1.24
CA THR A 111 8.66 -1.12 -0.09
C THR A 111 9.39 -0.11 -0.98
N THR A 112 9.12 -0.18 -2.28
CA THR A 112 9.40 0.89 -3.23
C THR A 112 8.10 1.60 -3.52
N ALA A 113 8.08 2.93 -3.35
CA ALA A 113 7.00 3.79 -3.78
C ALA A 113 7.38 4.50 -5.08
N ARG A 114 6.46 4.51 -6.05
CA ARG A 114 6.51 5.36 -7.25
C ARG A 114 5.40 6.39 -7.09
N VAL A 115 5.79 7.65 -6.93
CA VAL A 115 4.88 8.78 -6.75
C VAL A 115 4.85 9.55 -8.06
N GLN A 116 3.68 9.66 -8.69
CA GLN A 116 3.46 10.50 -9.86
C GLN A 116 2.54 11.65 -9.45
N ARG A 117 3.05 12.88 -9.50
CA ARG A 117 2.31 14.07 -9.07
C ARG A 117 2.23 15.08 -10.21
N SER A 118 1.07 15.70 -10.37
CA SER A 118 0.84 16.82 -11.29
C SER A 118 0.09 17.93 -10.57
N PHE A 119 0.48 19.17 -10.84
CA PHE A 119 -0.17 20.35 -10.30
C PHE A 119 -0.36 21.37 -11.43
N THR A 120 -1.57 21.93 -11.52
CA THR A 120 -1.93 22.96 -12.48
C THR A 120 -2.33 24.20 -11.69
N PRO A 121 -1.45 25.22 -11.61
CA PRO A 121 -1.79 26.46 -10.96
C PRO A 121 -2.84 27.22 -11.79
N SER A 122 -3.85 27.75 -11.12
CA SER A 122 -4.84 28.65 -11.72
C SER A 122 -5.05 29.83 -10.78
N ILE A 123 -4.05 30.70 -10.73
CA ILE A 123 -4.01 31.86 -9.83
C ILE A 123 -4.38 33.10 -10.64
N VAL A 124 -5.44 33.78 -10.22
CA VAL A 124 -5.86 35.05 -10.81
C VAL A 124 -5.22 36.18 -10.01
N PRO A 125 -4.43 37.07 -10.65
CA PRO A 125 -3.81 38.19 -9.96
C PRO A 125 -4.89 39.18 -9.45
N PRO A 126 -4.53 40.08 -8.52
CA PRO A 126 -5.46 41.07 -8.01
C PRO A 126 -6.03 41.96 -9.12
N ALA A 127 -7.25 42.47 -8.92
CA ALA A 127 -7.92 43.33 -9.88
C ALA A 127 -7.24 44.71 -10.00
N LEU A 128 -6.58 45.16 -8.93
CA LEU A 128 -5.82 46.41 -8.90
C LEU A 128 -4.37 46.15 -8.48
N ALA A 129 -3.45 46.98 -8.96
CA ALA A 129 -2.07 47.00 -8.51
C ALA A 129 -2.02 47.56 -7.08
N CYS A 130 -2.09 46.69 -6.09
CA CYS A 130 -1.93 47.03 -4.68
C CYS A 130 -0.44 47.06 -4.30
N GLU A 131 -0.10 47.74 -3.20
CA GLU A 131 1.30 47.84 -2.73
C GLU A 131 1.93 46.43 -2.56
N GLU A 132 3.23 46.31 -2.91
CA GLU A 132 3.96 45.04 -2.85
C GLU A 132 4.05 44.53 -1.41
N ASN A 133 3.09 43.71 -0.99
CA ASN A 133 3.12 43.03 0.31
C ASN A 133 4.07 41.81 0.30
N GLY A 134 5.32 42.00 -0.13
CA GLY A 134 6.41 41.02 -0.02
C GLY A 134 6.41 39.86 -1.03
N GLY A 135 5.68 40.00 -2.15
CA GLY A 135 5.46 38.94 -3.13
C GLY A 135 6.48 38.81 -4.28
N GLY A 136 7.57 39.58 -4.28
CA GLY A 136 8.54 39.66 -5.38
C GLY A 136 9.43 38.42 -5.60
N ALA A 137 9.08 37.27 -5.02
CA ALA A 137 9.79 36.03 -5.30
C ALA A 137 9.38 35.50 -6.68
N THR A 138 10.36 35.35 -7.57
CA THR A 138 10.15 34.70 -8.87
C THR A 138 9.46 33.36 -8.65
N ALA A 139 8.32 33.14 -9.32
CA ALA A 139 7.57 31.89 -9.21
C ALA A 139 8.48 30.72 -9.63
N THR A 140 8.87 29.87 -8.68
CA THR A 140 9.67 28.69 -9.00
C THR A 140 8.77 27.71 -9.75
N PRO A 141 9.16 27.22 -10.93
CA PRO A 141 8.37 26.24 -11.66
C PRO A 141 8.14 24.98 -10.80
N PRO A 142 6.93 24.38 -10.86
CA PRO A 142 6.68 23.14 -10.13
C PRO A 142 7.61 22.00 -10.57
N ASP A 143 8.17 21.26 -9.63
CA ASP A 143 9.05 20.10 -9.89
C ASP A 143 8.28 18.78 -10.01
N CYS A 144 7.02 18.88 -10.43
CA CYS A 144 6.09 17.78 -10.62
C CYS A 144 6.62 16.75 -11.62
N GLY A 145 6.13 15.50 -11.52
CA GLY A 145 6.56 14.43 -12.39
C GLY A 145 6.40 13.06 -11.75
N THR A 146 7.34 12.16 -12.02
CA THR A 146 7.41 10.84 -11.38
C THR A 146 8.70 10.71 -10.59
N ARG A 147 8.59 10.36 -9.31
CA ARG A 147 9.72 10.09 -8.42
C ARG A 147 9.60 8.70 -7.80
N THR A 148 10.73 8.08 -7.50
CA THR A 148 10.77 6.77 -6.82
C THR A 148 11.40 6.95 -5.45
N VAL A 149 10.72 6.49 -4.40
CA VAL A 149 11.20 6.51 -3.02
C VAL A 149 11.47 5.09 -2.57
N ARG A 150 12.71 4.82 -2.12
CA ARG A 150 13.12 3.50 -1.62
C ARG A 150 14.21 3.65 -0.54
N PRO A 151 14.08 3.03 0.64
CA PRO A 151 12.89 2.32 1.10
C PRO A 151 11.80 3.30 1.57
N TRP A 152 10.55 3.00 1.21
CA TRP A 152 9.37 3.54 1.91
C TRP A 152 8.84 2.43 2.83
N LYS A 153 8.67 2.72 4.12
CA LYS A 153 8.36 1.70 5.12
C LYS A 153 6.86 1.65 5.37
N LEU A 154 6.29 0.46 5.31
CA LEU A 154 4.89 0.20 5.68
C LEU A 154 4.82 -0.61 6.97
N ASN A 155 3.73 -0.49 7.70
CA ASN A 155 3.43 -1.31 8.87
C ASN A 155 2.18 -2.12 8.58
N LEU A 156 2.18 -3.36 9.05
CA LEU A 156 1.09 -4.31 8.86
C LEU A 156 0.71 -4.88 10.22
N GLN A 157 -0.55 -4.71 10.61
CA GLN A 157 -1.04 -5.14 11.92
C GLN A 157 -2.52 -5.52 11.85
N TYR A 158 -2.98 -6.35 12.78
CA TYR A 158 -4.42 -6.51 12.96
C TYR A 158 -5.02 -5.27 13.62
N ALA A 159 -6.28 -4.97 13.30
CA ALA A 159 -7.05 -3.92 13.96
C ALA A 159 -7.26 -4.27 15.44
N THR A 160 -7.29 -3.27 16.32
CA THR A 160 -7.50 -3.51 17.76
C THR A 160 -8.97 -3.66 18.12
N ASP A 161 -9.86 -3.07 17.31
CA ASP A 161 -11.31 -2.99 17.51
C ASP A 161 -12.11 -3.92 16.59
N ARG A 162 -11.46 -4.60 15.64
CA ARG A 162 -12.12 -5.47 14.66
C ARG A 162 -11.37 -6.80 14.49
N LYS A 163 -12.10 -7.90 14.62
CA LYS A 163 -11.58 -9.25 14.35
C LYS A 163 -11.40 -9.42 12.83
N ASN A 164 -10.40 -10.21 12.42
CA ASN A 164 -10.11 -10.53 11.02
C ASN A 164 -9.80 -9.31 10.12
N ALA A 165 -9.46 -8.17 10.71
CA ALA A 165 -9.14 -6.95 9.95
C ALA A 165 -7.65 -6.67 9.98
N LEU A 166 -7.02 -6.70 8.81
CA LEU A 166 -5.61 -6.42 8.61
C LEU A 166 -5.44 -4.99 8.09
N LEU A 167 -4.74 -4.17 8.85
CA LEU A 167 -4.48 -2.76 8.56
C LEU A 167 -3.09 -2.60 7.95
N LEU A 168 -3.01 -1.77 6.92
CA LEU A 168 -1.77 -1.33 6.30
C LEU A 168 -1.63 0.17 6.54
N SER A 169 -0.49 0.60 7.09
CA SER A 169 -0.19 2.02 7.30
C SER A 169 1.21 2.37 6.80
N SER A 170 1.41 3.62 6.44
CA SER A 170 2.74 4.16 6.19
C SER A 170 3.45 4.41 7.52
N GLY A 171 4.71 4.03 7.64
CA GLY A 171 5.55 4.47 8.76
C GLY A 171 5.99 5.92 8.60
N ASP A 172 6.58 6.50 9.65
CA ASP A 172 7.13 7.85 9.60
C ASP A 172 8.24 7.94 8.54
N THR A 173 7.96 8.65 7.45
CA THR A 173 8.97 9.03 6.48
C THR A 173 8.76 10.49 6.09
N ASP A 174 9.62 11.39 6.57
CA ASP A 174 9.58 12.82 6.24
C ASP A 174 10.10 13.13 4.82
N ARG A 175 10.18 12.14 3.94
CA ARG A 175 10.82 12.29 2.62
C ARG A 175 9.82 12.61 1.55
N GLU A 176 9.19 13.78 1.65
CA GLU A 176 8.45 14.36 0.53
C GLU A 176 9.36 14.44 -0.71
N PRO A 177 9.05 13.73 -1.81
CA PRO A 177 9.94 13.65 -2.98
C PRO A 177 9.93 14.91 -3.88
N TYR A 178 9.03 15.87 -3.62
CA TYR A 178 8.91 17.11 -4.38
C TYR A 178 9.13 18.34 -3.50
N VAL A 179 9.87 19.33 -4.01
CA VAL A 179 10.09 20.59 -3.28
C VAL A 179 9.01 21.63 -3.63
N ASN A 180 8.60 21.69 -4.90
CA ASN A 180 7.74 22.73 -5.46
C ASN A 180 6.49 22.17 -6.17
N CYS A 181 6.14 20.92 -5.93
CA CYS A 181 4.92 20.31 -6.45
C CYS A 181 3.95 20.05 -5.29
N PRO A 182 3.00 20.98 -5.01
CA PRO A 182 2.07 20.84 -3.91
C PRO A 182 1.32 19.51 -3.96
N GLY A 183 1.14 18.85 -2.82
CA GLY A 183 0.27 17.69 -2.65
C GLY A 183 -0.98 18.04 -1.82
N SER A 184 -1.87 17.07 -1.66
CA SER A 184 -2.96 17.14 -0.68
C SER A 184 -2.36 16.84 0.71
N SER A 185 -2.17 17.87 1.53
CA SER A 185 -1.50 17.78 2.86
C SER A 185 -2.02 16.67 3.79
N LEU A 186 -3.26 16.21 3.58
CA LEU A 186 -3.90 15.17 4.39
C LEU A 186 -3.97 13.79 3.71
N SER A 187 -3.80 13.71 2.39
CA SER A 187 -4.09 12.49 1.61
C SER A 187 -3.07 12.19 0.49
N SER A 188 -1.93 12.88 0.51
CA SER A 188 -0.80 12.62 -0.38
C SER A 188 0.31 11.85 0.32
N PHE A 189 1.21 11.29 -0.47
CA PHE A 189 2.49 10.76 -0.03
C PHE A 189 3.14 11.74 0.97
N PRO A 190 3.68 11.25 2.12
CA PRO A 190 4.03 9.88 2.44
C PRO A 190 2.91 9.02 3.05
N TRP A 191 1.69 9.55 3.19
CA TRP A 191 0.64 8.90 3.96
C TRP A 191 -0.22 7.97 3.12
N LEU A 192 -0.47 6.77 3.64
CA LEU A 192 -1.60 5.95 3.20
C LEU A 192 -2.89 6.48 3.82
N ILE A 193 -3.95 6.57 3.02
CA ILE A 193 -5.25 7.01 3.54
C ILE A 193 -5.88 5.98 4.48
N VAL A 194 -6.72 6.52 5.34
CA VAL A 194 -7.64 5.83 6.25
C VAL A 194 -9.06 6.38 5.99
N GLU A 195 -10.06 5.51 6.03
CA GLU A 195 -11.49 5.75 5.81
C GLU A 195 -12.06 6.92 6.66
N GLY A 196 -12.67 7.91 6.00
CA GLY A 196 -13.48 8.94 6.65
C GLY A 196 -12.82 10.32 6.84
N SER A 197 -11.48 10.43 6.87
CA SER A 197 -10.80 11.74 6.95
C SER A 197 -9.30 11.67 6.63
N GLY A 198 -8.93 11.41 5.36
CA GLY A 198 -7.53 11.47 4.93
C GLY A 198 -6.64 10.48 5.67
N HIS A 199 -5.66 10.95 6.45
CA HIS A 199 -4.84 10.11 7.34
C HIS A 199 -5.36 10.04 8.81
N LYS A 200 -6.52 10.64 9.12
CA LYS A 200 -7.13 10.75 10.47
C LYS A 200 -8.41 9.93 10.68
N GLY A 201 -8.83 9.21 9.65
CA GLY A 201 -9.97 8.29 9.62
C GLY A 201 -9.67 6.86 10.15
N LYS A 202 -10.60 5.92 9.93
CA LYS A 202 -10.46 4.49 10.26
C LYS A 202 -9.61 3.77 9.23
N TYR A 203 -8.62 2.97 9.61
CA TYR A 203 -7.79 2.30 8.61
C TYR A 203 -8.59 1.45 7.62
N ILE A 204 -8.21 1.52 6.35
CA ILE A 204 -8.77 0.63 5.32
C ILE A 204 -8.25 -0.77 5.63
N ALA A 205 -9.18 -1.67 5.93
CA ALA A 205 -8.87 -3.02 6.35
C ALA A 205 -8.98 -3.99 5.17
N ALA A 206 -8.04 -4.92 5.11
CA ALA A 206 -8.17 -6.14 4.32
C ALA A 206 -8.68 -7.26 5.23
N GLU A 207 -9.63 -8.05 4.77
CA GLU A 207 -10.14 -9.17 5.56
C GLU A 207 -9.16 -10.35 5.52
N VAL A 208 -8.77 -10.84 6.70
CA VAL A 208 -7.94 -12.04 6.88
C VAL A 208 -8.50 -12.85 8.03
N SER A 209 -9.17 -13.96 7.69
CA SER A 209 -9.66 -14.92 8.67
C SER A 209 -8.50 -15.48 9.49
N GLN A 210 -8.56 -15.29 10.81
CA GLN A 210 -7.58 -15.85 11.72
C GLN A 210 -7.60 -17.39 11.69
N ASP A 211 -8.77 -18.01 11.57
CA ASP A 211 -8.90 -19.47 11.56
C ASP A 211 -8.24 -20.06 10.32
N GLU A 212 -8.48 -19.47 9.14
CA GLU A 212 -7.82 -19.87 7.89
C GLU A 212 -6.32 -19.57 7.92
N LEU A 213 -5.91 -18.44 8.53
CA LEU A 213 -4.50 -18.10 8.70
C LEU A 213 -3.75 -19.18 9.48
N PHE A 214 -4.38 -19.87 10.43
CA PHE A 214 -3.73 -20.95 11.19
C PHE A 214 -4.05 -22.36 10.70
N ASP A 215 -4.99 -22.53 9.76
CA ASP A 215 -5.30 -23.84 9.18
C ASP A 215 -4.19 -24.28 8.19
N PRO A 216 -3.50 -25.41 8.44
CA PRO A 216 -2.43 -25.91 7.58
C PRO A 216 -2.90 -26.35 6.19
N LYS A 217 -4.20 -26.53 5.93
CA LYS A 217 -4.71 -26.84 4.59
C LYS A 217 -4.57 -25.65 3.64
N PHE A 218 -4.66 -24.45 4.17
CA PHE A 218 -4.44 -23.25 3.38
C PHE A 218 -2.94 -22.92 3.35
N GLN A 219 -2.42 -22.76 2.13
CA GLN A 219 -1.00 -22.51 1.87
C GLN A 219 -0.73 -21.12 1.31
N LYS A 220 -1.77 -20.48 0.75
CA LYS A 220 -1.69 -19.15 0.17
C LYS A 220 -3.00 -18.40 0.37
N TRP A 221 -2.92 -17.11 0.69
CA TRP A 221 -4.04 -16.21 0.87
C TRP A 221 -3.67 -14.85 0.28
N ILE A 222 -4.67 -14.13 -0.22
CA ILE A 222 -4.51 -12.76 -0.67
C ILE A 222 -5.57 -11.94 0.05
N ALA A 223 -5.13 -11.07 0.95
CA ALA A 223 -5.99 -10.11 1.60
C ALA A 223 -6.06 -8.86 0.72
N ILE A 224 -7.25 -8.37 0.40
CA ILE A 224 -7.44 -7.17 -0.41
C ILE A 224 -8.07 -6.09 0.46
N GLY A 225 -7.43 -4.93 0.52
CA GLY A 225 -7.98 -3.72 1.13
C GLY A 225 -8.38 -2.74 0.04
N HIS A 226 -9.58 -2.18 0.14
CA HIS A 226 -10.08 -1.15 -0.76
C HIS A 226 -10.85 -0.12 0.05
N GLY A 227 -10.65 1.16 -0.27
CA GLY A 227 -11.45 2.22 0.33
C GLY A 227 -11.16 3.59 -0.26
N SER A 228 -11.93 4.56 0.18
CA SER A 228 -11.85 5.93 -0.29
C SER A 228 -12.03 6.92 0.86
N ALA A 229 -11.38 8.07 0.75
CA ALA A 229 -11.59 9.20 1.65
C ALA A 229 -11.90 10.44 0.80
N LYS A 230 -12.88 11.22 1.25
CA LYS A 230 -13.19 12.53 0.70
C LYS A 230 -13.09 13.55 1.81
N GLU A 231 -12.42 14.66 1.53
CA GLU A 231 -12.32 15.77 2.44
C GLU A 231 -12.71 17.05 1.70
N SER A 232 -13.38 17.97 2.39
CA SER A 232 -13.80 19.23 1.79
C SER A 232 -13.95 20.31 2.84
N SER A 233 -13.61 21.53 2.46
CA SER A 233 -13.97 22.76 3.16
C SER A 233 -14.65 23.73 2.17
N SER A 234 -14.90 24.97 2.61
CA SER A 234 -15.35 26.05 1.72
C SER A 234 -14.35 26.40 0.62
N THR A 235 -13.07 26.10 0.79
CA THR A 235 -11.99 26.57 -0.08
C THR A 235 -11.16 25.48 -0.73
N TRP A 236 -11.41 24.21 -0.39
CA TRP A 236 -10.69 23.08 -0.98
C TRP A 236 -11.49 21.79 -0.90
N TRP A 237 -11.20 20.84 -1.77
CA TRP A 237 -11.62 19.46 -1.60
C TRP A 237 -10.55 18.49 -2.09
N SER A 238 -10.56 17.28 -1.55
CA SER A 238 -9.80 16.15 -2.05
C SER A 238 -10.65 14.88 -2.08
N GLN A 239 -10.33 13.99 -3.00
CA GLN A 239 -10.83 12.63 -3.04
C GLN A 239 -9.63 11.72 -3.25
N THR A 240 -9.57 10.66 -2.45
CA THR A 240 -8.50 9.67 -2.51
C THR A 240 -9.09 8.28 -2.48
N GLU A 241 -8.55 7.39 -3.30
CA GLU A 241 -8.92 5.98 -3.38
C GLU A 241 -7.67 5.14 -3.24
N ILE A 242 -7.72 4.09 -2.43
CA ILE A 242 -6.63 3.13 -2.29
C ILE A 242 -7.15 1.72 -2.55
N THR A 243 -6.31 0.93 -3.21
CA THR A 243 -6.46 -0.52 -3.28
C THR A 243 -5.10 -1.14 -3.03
N TYR A 244 -5.04 -2.14 -2.16
CA TYR A 244 -3.82 -2.89 -1.90
C TYR A 244 -4.10 -4.37 -1.71
N SER A 245 -3.09 -5.19 -1.93
CA SER A 245 -3.12 -6.62 -1.65
C SER A 245 -1.96 -7.01 -0.73
N VAL A 246 -2.23 -7.97 0.15
CA VAL A 246 -1.23 -8.63 1.00
C VAL A 246 -1.31 -10.12 0.71
N SER A 247 -0.29 -10.62 0.01
CA SER A 247 -0.17 -12.04 -0.30
C SER A 247 0.59 -12.74 0.82
N PHE A 248 -0.04 -13.74 1.43
CA PHE A 248 0.56 -14.64 2.42
C PHE A 248 0.86 -15.97 1.75
N THR A 249 2.08 -16.47 1.89
CA THR A 249 2.46 -17.83 1.48
C THR A 249 3.04 -18.55 2.68
N ARG A 250 2.41 -19.64 3.12
CA ARG A 250 2.83 -20.42 4.29
C ARG A 250 4.21 -21.02 4.02
N LEU A 251 5.11 -20.89 4.99
CA LEU A 251 6.39 -21.59 4.93
C LEU A 251 6.19 -23.03 5.38
N LYS A 252 6.69 -23.97 4.58
CA LYS A 252 6.84 -25.36 5.01
C LYS A 252 7.90 -25.38 6.12
N LYS A 253 7.61 -26.11 7.19
CA LYS A 253 8.60 -26.40 8.24
C LYS A 253 9.69 -27.30 7.69
#